data_AF-A0A947NW41-F1
#
_entry.id   AF-A0A947NW41-F1
#
_cell.length_a   1.000
_cell.length_b   1.000
_cell.length_c   1.000
_cell.angle_alpha   90.00
_cell.angle_beta   90.00
_cell.angle_gamma   90.00
#
_symmetry.space_group_name_H-M   'P 1'
#
loop_
_entity.id
_entity.type
_entity.pdbx_description
1 polymer ?
#
loop_
_entity_poly.entity_id
_entity_poly.type
_entity_poly.pdbx_seq_one_letter_code
_entity_poly.pdbx_strand_id
1 'polypeptide(L)'
;MLDLFRLAGPAKLQPANDVIDFPPRAAGHQIRWSVERVIQLLCRAGRRPLDVSAPCSGRRTAQERLLDSMMQAIARGEEGEALGFAEWLVAKREAPRLVRWSEPIARHWELAA
;
A
#
# COMPACT_ATOMS: atom_id res chain seq x y z
N MET A 1 -11.87 -10.47 9.64
CA MET A 1 -12.45 -9.41 8.80
C MET A 1 -12.11 -8.08 9.46
N LEU A 2 -10.96 -7.52 9.10
CA LEU A 2 -10.35 -6.38 9.81
C LEU A 2 -10.89 -5.05 9.27
N ASP A 3 -11.48 -4.32 10.19
CA ASP A 3 -12.14 -3.04 10.03
C ASP A 3 -11.06 -1.93 10.09
N LEU A 4 -10.78 -1.28 8.96
CA LEU A 4 -9.78 -0.20 8.84
C LEU A 4 -10.07 0.98 9.81
N PHE A 5 -11.24 1.00 10.45
CA PHE A 5 -11.74 2.10 11.28
C PHE A 5 -11.90 1.82 12.75
N ARG A 6 -11.57 0.59 13.17
CA ARG A 6 -11.39 0.32 14.60
C ARG A 6 -10.08 0.91 15.17
N LEU A 7 -9.25 1.52 14.31
CA LEU A 7 -8.14 2.39 14.72
C LEU A 7 -8.55 3.83 15.03
N ALA A 8 -9.81 4.22 14.80
CA ALA A 8 -10.31 5.57 15.09
C ALA A 8 -11.60 5.49 15.94
N GLY A 9 -11.47 5.05 17.19
CA GLY A 9 -12.52 5.24 18.19
C GLY A 9 -12.62 6.71 18.63
N PRO A 10 -13.80 7.18 19.11
CA PRO A 10 -14.04 8.58 19.44
C PRO A 10 -13.36 8.91 20.77
N ALA A 11 -12.09 9.32 20.72
CA ALA A 11 -11.35 9.74 21.90
C ALA A 11 -10.77 11.14 21.69
N LYS A 12 -11.06 11.98 22.69
CA LYS A 12 -10.68 13.39 22.83
C LYS A 12 -9.28 13.68 22.30
N LEU A 13 -9.19 14.74 21.49
CA LEU A 13 -7.97 15.45 21.08
C LEU A 13 -6.84 15.33 22.12
N GLN A 14 -5.98 14.32 21.94
CA GLN A 14 -4.65 14.25 22.52
C GLN A 14 -3.67 14.20 21.34
N PRO A 15 -2.53 14.91 21.43
CA PRO A 15 -1.69 15.16 20.28
C PRO A 15 -1.11 13.83 19.75
N ALA A 16 -1.49 13.56 18.50
CA ALA A 16 -0.95 12.57 17.56
C ALA A 16 0.35 11.89 18.01
N ASN A 17 0.22 10.78 18.72
CA ASN A 17 1.29 9.81 18.96
C ASN A 17 0.74 8.38 18.78
N ASP A 18 -0.16 8.20 17.80
CA ASP A 18 -0.53 6.88 17.29
C ASP A 18 0.64 6.34 16.47
N VAL A 19 1.66 5.88 17.20
CA VAL A 19 2.72 5.05 16.67
C VAL A 19 2.06 3.69 16.38
N ILE A 20 1.63 3.52 15.13
CA ILE A 20 1.55 2.20 14.49
C ILE A 20 2.81 1.46 14.91
N ASP A 21 2.70 0.25 15.46
CA ASP A 21 3.86 -0.55 15.84
C ASP A 21 4.72 -0.83 14.60
N PHE A 22 5.65 0.10 14.33
CA PHE A 22 6.55 0.00 13.21
C PHE A 22 7.59 -1.07 13.56
N PRO A 23 7.94 -1.95 12.61
CA PRO A 23 9.06 -2.88 12.80
C PRO A 23 10.35 -2.09 13.15
N PRO A 24 11.35 -2.72 13.81
CA PRO A 24 12.50 -2.03 14.43
C PRO A 24 13.02 -0.88 13.57
N ARG A 25 13.31 0.29 14.19
CA ARG A 25 13.51 1.62 13.55
C ARG A 25 13.96 1.62 12.07
N ALA A 26 14.98 0.84 11.69
CA ALA A 26 15.45 0.72 10.32
C ALA A 26 14.40 0.15 9.33
N ALA A 27 13.67 -0.90 9.70
CA ALA A 27 12.60 -1.49 8.90
C ALA A 27 11.41 -0.52 8.76
N GLY A 28 11.03 0.19 9.83
CA GLY A 28 10.03 1.26 9.77
C GLY A 28 10.42 2.39 8.80
N HIS A 29 11.69 2.80 8.78
CA HIS A 29 12.19 3.78 7.82
C HIS A 29 12.12 3.30 6.37
N GLN A 30 12.45 2.03 6.11
CA GLN A 30 12.39 1.46 4.77
C GLN A 30 10.95 1.38 4.24
N ILE A 31 10.00 0.93 5.07
CA ILE A 31 8.58 0.88 4.70
C ILE A 31 8.06 2.29 4.40
N ARG A 32 8.33 3.25 5.28
CA ARG A 32 7.91 4.64 5.07
C ARG A 32 8.44 5.21 3.76
N TRP A 33 9.73 5.04 3.49
CA TRP A 33 10.33 5.47 2.24
C TRP A 33 9.68 4.79 1.03
N SER A 34 9.43 3.48 1.12
CA SER A 34 8.74 2.72 0.07
C SER A 34 7.33 3.25 -0.20
N VAL A 35 6.54 3.51 0.85
CA VAL A 35 5.19 4.07 0.73
C VAL A 35 5.24 5.42 0.03
N GLU A 36 6.13 6.33 0.45
CA GLU A 36 6.30 7.64 -0.18
C GLU A 36 6.65 7.52 -1.67
N ARG A 37 7.51 6.56 -2.03
CA ARG A 37 7.91 6.33 -3.43
C ARG A 37 6.83 5.71 -4.29
N VAL A 38 6.06 4.77 -3.74
CA VAL A 38 4.91 4.17 -4.42
C VAL A 38 3.86 5.25 -4.70
N ILE A 39 3.51 6.08 -3.72
CA ILE A 39 2.54 7.18 -3.89
C ILE A 39 3.04 8.16 -4.96
N GLN A 40 4.31 8.60 -4.89
CA GLN A 40 4.88 9.48 -5.91
C GLN A 40 4.82 8.88 -7.32
N LEU A 41 5.08 7.58 -7.45
CA LEU A 41 5.03 6.90 -8.74
C LEU A 41 3.61 6.82 -9.28
N LEU A 42 2.64 6.48 -8.43
CA LEU A 42 1.22 6.43 -8.80
C LEU A 42 0.69 7.81 -9.20
N CYS A 43 1.07 8.87 -8.48
CA CYS A 43 0.68 10.23 -8.82
C CYS A 43 1.30 10.72 -10.14
N ARG A 44 2.56 10.34 -10.43
CA ARG A 44 3.28 10.83 -11.62
C ARG A 44 3.03 9.98 -12.87
N ALA A 45 2.93 8.67 -12.73
CA ALA A 45 2.93 7.72 -13.83
C ALA A 45 1.74 6.75 -13.80
N GLY A 46 0.77 6.99 -12.91
CA GLY A 46 -0.50 6.30 -12.89
C GLY A 46 -1.26 6.47 -14.20
N ARG A 47 -1.92 5.42 -14.66
CA ARG A 47 -2.77 5.47 -15.86
C ARG A 47 -4.02 6.32 -15.66
N ARG A 48 -4.40 6.53 -14.40
CA ARG A 48 -5.52 7.37 -13.96
C ARG A 48 -5.07 8.12 -12.71
N PRO A 49 -5.72 9.26 -12.40
CA PRO A 49 -5.59 9.87 -11.08
C PRO A 49 -5.77 8.84 -9.98
N LEU A 50 -4.97 8.96 -8.91
CA LEU A 50 -5.06 8.08 -7.76
C LEU A 50 -6.37 8.37 -7.01
N ASP A 51 -7.24 7.38 -6.98
CA ASP A 51 -8.55 7.37 -6.35
C ASP A 51 -8.52 6.36 -5.19
N VAL A 52 -8.42 6.91 -3.99
CA VAL A 52 -8.38 6.17 -2.73
C VAL A 52 -9.69 6.43 -2.01
N SER A 53 -10.29 5.38 -1.48
CA SER A 53 -11.55 5.52 -0.78
C SER A 53 -11.34 6.34 0.49
N ALA A 54 -12.36 7.10 0.88
CA ALA A 54 -12.29 7.87 2.12
C ALA A 54 -11.97 6.95 3.30
N PRO A 55 -11.23 7.43 4.31
CA PRO A 55 -11.19 6.75 5.58
C PRO A 55 -12.65 6.57 6.08
N CYS A 56 -12.99 5.38 6.55
CA CYS A 56 -14.26 4.85 7.03
C CYS A 56 -15.11 4.21 5.97
N SER A 57 -14.68 4.23 4.71
CA SER A 57 -15.47 3.62 3.66
C SER A 57 -15.40 2.09 3.72
N GLY A 58 -16.58 1.46 3.73
CA GLY A 58 -16.71 0.00 3.58
C GLY A 58 -16.53 -0.47 2.13
N ARG A 59 -16.22 0.43 1.19
CA ARG A 59 -16.03 0.12 -0.24
C ARG A 59 -14.60 0.44 -0.62
N ARG A 60 -13.93 -0.51 -1.28
CA ARG A 60 -12.62 -0.28 -1.92
C ARG A 60 -12.76 0.13 -3.38
N THR A 61 -11.97 1.10 -3.83
CA THR A 61 -11.85 1.48 -5.24
C THR A 61 -11.24 0.34 -6.05
N ALA A 62 -11.36 0.42 -7.38
CA ALA A 62 -10.72 -0.56 -8.26
C ALA A 62 -9.19 -0.53 -8.13
N GLN A 63 -8.59 0.65 -7.89
CA GLN A 63 -7.14 0.80 -7.73
C GLN A 63 -6.66 0.21 -6.40
N GLU A 64 -7.42 0.38 -5.32
CA GLU A 64 -7.10 -0.25 -4.04
C GLU A 64 -7.12 -1.78 -4.15
N ARG A 65 -8.12 -2.35 -4.83
CA ARG A 65 -8.17 -3.81 -5.06
C ARG A 65 -7.00 -4.31 -5.90
N LEU A 66 -6.60 -3.55 -6.93
CA LEU A 66 -5.44 -3.90 -7.75
C LEU A 66 -4.13 -3.80 -6.96
N LEU A 67 -3.98 -2.79 -6.10
CA LEU A 67 -2.86 -2.68 -5.18
C LEU A 67 -2.86 -3.88 -4.22
N ASP A 68 -3.98 -4.20 -3.59
CA ASP A 68 -4.10 -5.38 -2.70
C ASP A 68 -3.68 -6.68 -3.40
N SER A 69 -4.20 -6.93 -4.61
CA SER A 69 -3.83 -8.12 -5.40
C SER A 69 -2.35 -8.13 -5.77
N MET A 70 -1.78 -6.98 -6.13
CA MET A 70 -0.34 -6.84 -6.37
C MET A 70 0.47 -7.14 -5.10
N MET A 71 0.06 -6.64 -3.94
CA MET A 71 0.74 -6.89 -2.66
C MET A 71 0.72 -8.37 -2.29
N GLN A 72 -0.41 -9.06 -2.52
CA GLN A 72 -0.54 -10.50 -2.28
C GLN A 72 0.36 -11.31 -3.21
N ALA A 73 0.40 -10.98 -4.51
CA ALA A 73 1.27 -11.65 -5.47
C ALA A 73 2.76 -11.46 -5.11
N ILE A 74 3.15 -10.26 -4.67
CA ILE A 74 4.51 -10.00 -4.19
C ILE A 74 4.84 -10.84 -2.95
N ALA A 75 3.93 -10.91 -1.97
CA ALA A 75 4.14 -11.70 -0.76
C ALA A 75 4.33 -13.19 -1.06
N ARG A 76 3.60 -13.72 -2.06
CA ARG A 76 3.73 -15.11 -2.54
C ARG A 76 4.96 -15.37 -3.42
N GLY A 77 5.73 -14.35 -3.78
CA GLY A 77 6.85 -14.46 -4.71
C GLY A 77 6.42 -14.63 -6.18
N GLU A 78 5.17 -14.31 -6.52
CA GLU A 78 4.58 -14.44 -7.86
C GLU A 78 4.87 -13.17 -8.70
N GLU A 79 6.14 -12.96 -9.07
CA GLU A 79 6.58 -11.71 -9.74
C GLU A 79 5.81 -11.41 -11.04
N GLY A 80 5.52 -12.43 -11.86
CA GLY A 80 4.79 -12.25 -13.11
C GLY A 80 3.35 -11.74 -12.90
N GLU A 81 2.68 -12.23 -11.86
CA GLU A 81 1.33 -11.80 -11.49
C GLU A 81 1.34 -10.38 -10.89
N ALA A 82 2.32 -10.09 -10.02
CA ALA A 82 2.54 -8.75 -9.49
C ALA A 82 2.77 -7.71 -10.60
N LEU A 83 3.58 -8.04 -11.62
CA LEU A 83 3.79 -7.20 -12.79
C LEU A 83 2.48 -7.00 -13.58
N GLY A 84 1.70 -8.06 -13.76
CA GLY A 84 0.38 -8.00 -14.40
C GLY A 84 -0.54 -6.96 -13.74
N PHE A 85 -0.65 -6.99 -12.41
CA PHE A 85 -1.44 -6.00 -11.67
C PHE A 85 -0.83 -4.59 -11.72
N ALA A 86 0.49 -4.47 -11.63
CA ALA A 86 1.18 -3.19 -11.72
C ALA A 86 0.96 -2.49 -13.08
N GLU A 87 0.89 -3.23 -14.19
CA GLU A 87 0.62 -2.69 -15.53
C GLU A 87 -0.77 -2.06 -15.67
N TRP A 88 -1.74 -2.42 -14.82
CA TRP A 88 -3.05 -1.76 -14.74
C TRP A 88 -3.01 -0.44 -13.98
N LEU A 89 -2.08 -0.29 -13.04
CA LEU A 89 -1.94 0.90 -12.20
C LEU A 89 -1.09 1.98 -12.88
N VAL A 90 0.04 1.59 -13.46
CA VAL A 90 1.03 2.52 -14.06
C VAL A 90 1.34 2.17 -15.52
N ALA A 91 2.04 3.06 -16.22
CA ALA A 91 2.58 2.75 -17.53
C ALA A 91 3.51 1.52 -17.48
N LYS A 92 3.48 0.68 -18.52
CA LYS A 92 4.23 -0.61 -18.58
C LYS A 92 5.72 -0.48 -18.21
N ARG A 93 6.37 0.60 -18.66
CA ARG A 93 7.79 0.88 -18.35
C ARG A 93 8.07 1.12 -16.86
N GLU A 94 7.06 1.53 -16.09
CA GLU A 94 7.17 1.84 -14.66
C GLU A 94 6.69 0.68 -13.77
N ALA A 95 6.00 -0.33 -14.34
CA ALA A 95 5.46 -1.46 -13.58
C ALA A 95 6.55 -2.22 -12.78
N PRO A 96 7.74 -2.53 -13.34
CA PRO A 96 8.81 -3.16 -12.56
C PRO A 96 9.29 -2.30 -11.39
N ARG A 97 9.29 -0.98 -11.56
CA ARG A 97 9.67 -0.03 -10.49
C ARG A 97 8.63 -0.01 -9.38
N LEU A 98 7.34 -0.05 -9.73
CA LEU A 98 6.24 -0.12 -8.77
C LEU A 98 6.34 -1.40 -7.92
N VAL A 99 6.52 -2.56 -8.56
CA VAL A 99 6.67 -3.86 -7.87
C VAL A 99 7.85 -3.82 -6.91
N ARG A 100 9.03 -3.42 -7.39
CA ARG A 100 10.25 -3.34 -6.57
C ARG A 100 10.12 -2.42 -5.36
N TRP A 101 9.47 -1.27 -5.52
CA TRP A 101 9.28 -0.34 -4.39
C TRP A 101 8.21 -0.81 -3.40
N SER A 102 7.29 -1.66 -3.85
CA SER A 102 6.24 -2.24 -3.02
C SER A 102 6.69 -3.49 -2.23
N GLU A 103 7.80 -4.12 -2.64
CA GLU A 103 8.33 -5.32 -2.00
C GLU A 103 8.54 -5.20 -0.47
N PRO A 104 9.17 -4.12 0.05
CA PRO A 104 9.31 -3.98 1.50
C PRO A 104 7.96 -3.87 2.21
N ILE A 105 6.96 -3.26 1.58
CA ILE A 105 5.61 -3.12 2.16
C ILE A 105 4.92 -4.48 2.18
N ALA A 106 5.03 -5.27 1.11
CA ALA A 106 4.35 -6.56 0.94
C ALA A 106 4.86 -7.61 1.93
N ARG A 107 6.17 -7.62 2.22
CA ARG A 107 6.77 -8.50 3.25
C ARG A 107 6.19 -8.29 4.65
N HIS A 108 5.69 -7.09 4.94
CA HIS A 108 5.02 -6.77 6.20
C HIS A 108 3.49 -6.89 6.13
N TRP A 109 2.94 -7.09 4.93
CA TRP A 109 1.51 -7.21 4.68
C TRP A 109 0.94 -8.56 5.14
N GLU A 110 1.71 -9.65 4.97
CA GLU A 110 1.33 -11.01 5.39
C GLU A 110 1.23 -11.18 6.92
N LEU A 111 1.95 -10.36 7.69
CA LEU A 111 1.95 -10.44 9.15
C LEU A 111 0.70 -9.82 9.79
N ALA A 112 -0.12 -9.10 9.03
CA ALA A 112 -1.27 -8.35 9.51
C ALA A 112 -2.63 -8.84 8.96
N ALA A 113 -2.62 -9.83 8.06
CA ALA A 113 -3.81 -10.41 7.42
C ALA A 113 -4.33 -11.66 8.17
#